data_AF-A0A2E9MZ57-F1
#
_entry.id   AF-A0A2E9MZ57-F1
#
_cell.length_a   1.000
_cell.length_b   1.000
_cell.length_c   1.000
_cell.angle_alpha   90.00
_cell.angle_beta   90.00
_cell.angle_gamma   90.00
#
_symmetry.space_group_name_H-M   'P 1'
#
loop_
_entity.id
_entity.type
_entity.pdbx_description
1 polymer ?
#
loop_
_entity_poly.entity_id
_entity_poly.type
_entity_poly.pdbx_seq_one_letter_code
_entity_poly.pdbx_strand_id
1 'polypeptide(L)'
;MQLFAVSALSAQPASDPEAEARAALDRFLIAFNSGDNELVRQQLHFPHVTHRANSIFVADQPADFTIPYEFNRESGWARSRWDNVATYLVSDEKVNLGVDFLRLNTAGR
;
A
#
# COMPACT_ATOMS: atom_id res chain seq x y z
N MET A 1 27.11 -44.73 23.81
CA MET A 1 25.68 -44.47 23.54
C MET A 1 25.47 -42.96 23.68
N GLN A 2 25.54 -42.21 22.58
CA GLN A 2 25.27 -40.76 22.58
C GLN A 2 23.83 -40.54 22.10
N LEU A 3 23.03 -39.87 22.94
CA LEU A 3 21.68 -39.42 22.58
C LEU A 3 21.79 -38.25 21.59
N PHE A 4 21.13 -38.37 20.44
CA PHE A 4 20.84 -37.23 19.58
C PHE A 4 19.58 -36.53 20.10
N ALA A 5 19.72 -35.28 20.52
CA ALA A 5 18.58 -34.41 20.81
C ALA A 5 17.99 -33.94 19.47
N VAL A 6 16.76 -34.34 19.18
CA VAL A 6 15.98 -33.79 18.07
C VAL A 6 15.51 -32.41 18.52
N SER A 7 16.16 -31.35 18.02
CA SER A 7 15.64 -30.00 18.17
C SER A 7 14.37 -29.90 17.33
N ALA A 8 13.23 -29.68 17.99
CA ALA A 8 12.01 -29.31 17.30
C ALA A 8 12.24 -27.96 16.62
N LEU A 9 12.28 -27.96 15.29
CA LEU A 9 12.26 -26.73 14.52
C LEU A 9 10.88 -26.09 14.78
N SER A 10 10.85 -25.02 15.56
CA SER A 10 9.65 -24.21 15.73
C SER A 10 9.20 -23.76 14.35
N ALA A 11 8.08 -24.30 13.87
CA ALA A 11 7.45 -23.83 12.65
C ALA A 11 7.03 -22.38 12.89
N GLN A 12 7.79 -21.44 12.32
CA GLN A 12 7.33 -20.07 12.16
C GLN A 12 5.97 -20.16 11.45
N PRO A 13 4.90 -19.46 11.91
CA PRO A 13 3.64 -19.47 11.17
C PRO A 13 3.95 -19.13 9.72
N ALA A 14 3.40 -19.93 8.79
CA ALA A 14 3.54 -19.65 7.37
C ALA A 14 3.07 -18.21 7.13
N SER A 15 3.89 -17.40 6.46
CA SER A 15 3.49 -16.07 6.01
C SER A 15 2.20 -16.19 5.21
N ASP A 16 1.29 -15.22 5.37
CA ASP A 16 0.12 -15.06 4.51
C ASP A 16 0.35 -13.81 3.64
N PRO A 17 0.93 -13.97 2.43
CA PRO A 17 1.29 -12.84 1.58
C PRO A 17 0.08 -11.96 1.24
N GLU A 18 -1.11 -12.54 1.13
CA GLU A 18 -2.32 -11.78 0.83
C GLU A 18 -2.72 -10.91 2.03
N ALA A 19 -2.69 -11.45 3.25
CA ALA A 19 -2.95 -10.67 4.46
C ALA A 19 -1.91 -9.55 4.65
N GLU A 20 -0.63 -9.83 4.38
CA GLU A 20 0.44 -8.83 4.46
C GLU A 20 0.27 -7.72 3.42
N ALA A 21 -0.08 -8.07 2.18
CA ALA A 21 -0.37 -7.12 1.12
C ALA A 21 -1.59 -6.25 1.43
N ARG A 22 -2.64 -6.84 2.02
CA ARG A 22 -3.80 -6.09 2.52
C ARG A 22 -3.41 -5.10 3.63
N ALA A 23 -2.59 -5.54 4.58
CA ALA A 23 -2.08 -4.66 5.63
C ALA A 23 -1.21 -3.52 5.06
N ALA A 24 -0.47 -3.76 3.98
CA ALA A 24 0.28 -2.71 3.28
C ALA A 24 -0.65 -1.67 2.63
N LEU A 25 -1.75 -2.10 1.99
CA LEU A 25 -2.77 -1.17 1.48
C LEU A 25 -3.41 -0.33 2.59
N ASP A 26 -3.67 -0.92 3.75
CA ASP A 26 -4.24 -0.18 4.89
C ASP A 26 -3.26 0.88 5.42
N ARG A 27 -1.96 0.53 5.56
CA ARG A 27 -0.92 1.51 5.92
C ARG A 27 -0.80 2.63 4.89
N PHE A 28 -0.82 2.29 3.60
CA PHE A 28 -0.82 3.29 2.53
C PHE A 28 -2.04 4.21 2.62
N LEU A 29 -3.25 3.69 2.83
CA LEU A 29 -4.47 4.52 2.91
C LEU A 29 -4.44 5.47 4.11
N ILE A 30 -3.93 5.01 5.26
CA ILE A 30 -3.75 5.85 6.45
C ILE A 30 -2.78 6.99 6.13
N ALA A 31 -1.62 6.68 5.55
CA ALA A 31 -0.66 7.68 5.12
C ALA A 31 -1.24 8.63 4.05
N PHE A 32 -2.01 8.11 3.10
CA PHE A 32 -2.63 8.90 2.05
C PHE A 32 -3.62 9.91 2.64
N ASN A 33 -4.42 9.49 3.62
CA ASN A 33 -5.44 10.30 4.27
C ASN A 33 -4.88 11.32 5.27
N SER A 34 -3.61 11.21 5.67
CA SER A 34 -2.96 12.27 6.46
C SER A 34 -2.74 13.54 5.64
N GLY A 35 -2.68 13.42 4.31
CA GLY A 35 -2.36 14.53 3.43
C GLY A 35 -0.88 14.95 3.49
N ASP A 36 -0.01 14.06 3.98
CA ASP A 36 1.43 14.25 4.11
C ASP A 36 2.19 13.35 3.11
N ASN A 37 2.90 13.99 2.18
CA ASN A 37 3.68 13.29 1.17
C ASN A 37 4.81 12.45 1.78
N GLU A 38 5.38 12.87 2.91
CA GLU A 38 6.49 12.14 3.52
C GLU A 38 6.03 10.82 4.10
N LEU A 39 4.87 10.81 4.77
CA LEU A 39 4.28 9.58 5.28
C LEU A 39 3.89 8.61 4.15
N VAL A 40 3.41 9.13 3.02
CA VAL A 40 3.09 8.28 1.85
C VAL A 40 4.35 7.64 1.28
N ARG A 41 5.44 8.41 1.11
CA ARG A 41 6.70 7.89 0.55
C ARG A 41 7.28 6.74 1.36
N GLN A 42 7.12 6.76 2.68
CA GLN A 42 7.55 5.68 3.57
C GLN A 42 6.81 4.35 3.33
N GLN A 43 5.66 4.37 2.65
CA GLN A 43 4.89 3.17 2.31
C GLN A 43 5.16 2.66 0.88
N LEU A 44 6.06 3.30 0.13
CA LEU A 44 6.36 2.97 -1.26
C LEU A 44 7.77 2.37 -1.39
N HIS A 45 7.91 1.45 -2.35
CA HIS A 45 9.22 1.05 -2.85
C HIS A 45 9.62 1.95 -4.03
N PHE A 46 10.91 2.27 -4.11
CA PHE A 46 11.48 3.06 -5.19
C PHE A 46 12.45 2.20 -6.02
N PRO A 47 12.44 2.30 -7.37
CA PRO A 47 11.65 3.23 -8.17
C PRO A 47 10.15 2.92 -8.14
N HIS A 48 9.32 3.96 -8.02
CA HIS A 48 7.87 3.85 -7.93
C HIS A 48 7.21 4.26 -9.25
N VAL A 49 6.35 3.39 -9.78
CA VAL A 49 5.67 3.61 -11.06
C VAL A 49 4.20 3.92 -10.82
N THR A 50 3.69 5.01 -11.39
CA THR A 50 2.28 5.38 -11.32
C THR A 50 1.72 5.82 -12.67
N HIS A 51 0.42 5.58 -12.87
CA HIS A 51 -0.31 6.05 -14.04
C HIS A 51 -0.82 7.47 -13.81
N ARG A 52 -0.55 8.37 -14.76
CA ARG A 52 -1.17 9.69 -14.87
C ARG A 52 -2.10 9.68 -16.09
N ALA A 53 -2.94 10.72 -16.21
CA ALA A 53 -4.03 10.79 -17.20
C ALA A 53 -3.62 10.33 -18.62
N ASN A 54 -2.40 10.63 -19.08
CA ASN A 54 -1.90 10.21 -20.38
C ASN A 54 -0.42 9.77 -20.37
N SER A 55 0.12 9.37 -19.22
CA SER A 55 1.55 8.99 -19.14
C SER A 55 1.82 8.02 -18.00
N ILE A 56 2.94 7.31 -18.11
CA ILE A 56 3.56 6.63 -16.97
C ILE A 56 4.52 7.63 -16.33
N PHE A 57 4.47 7.75 -15.01
CA PHE A 57 5.43 8.51 -14.23
C PHE A 57 6.25 7.55 -13.37
N VAL A 58 7.57 7.71 -13.41
CA VAL A 58 8.51 6.96 -12.57
C VAL A 58 9.15 7.94 -11.61
N ALA A 59 9.01 7.69 -10.31
CA ALA A 59 9.78 8.34 -9.27
C ALA A 59 10.97 7.45 -8.95
N ASP A 60 12.19 7.89 -9.31
CA ASP A 60 13.40 7.10 -9.07
C ASP A 60 13.79 7.10 -7.59
N GLN A 61 13.51 8.21 -6.90
CA GLN A 61 13.77 8.42 -5.48
C GLN A 61 12.54 9.00 -4.77
N PRO A 62 12.46 8.92 -3.42
CA PRO A 62 11.34 9.47 -2.64
C PRO A 62 11.00 10.93 -2.97
N ALA A 63 12.01 11.77 -3.19
CA ALA A 63 11.84 13.19 -3.48
C ALA A 63 11.08 13.46 -4.80
N ASP A 64 11.10 12.51 -5.75
CA ASP A 64 10.46 12.65 -7.05
C ASP A 64 8.94 12.40 -6.98
N PHE A 65 8.47 11.69 -5.94
CA PHE A 65 7.06 11.38 -5.77
C PHE A 65 6.34 12.47 -4.99
N THR A 66 5.24 12.98 -5.55
CA THR A 66 4.35 13.92 -4.86
C THR A 66 2.90 13.77 -5.30
N ILE A 67 2.01 13.84 -4.32
CA ILE A 67 0.56 13.95 -4.46
C ILE A 67 0.20 15.44 -4.26
N PRO A 68 -0.60 16.03 -5.17
CA PRO A 68 -1.00 17.43 -5.08
C PRO A 68 -2.15 17.60 -4.07
N TYR A 69 -1.84 17.43 -2.78
CA TYR A 69 -2.87 17.46 -1.73
C TYR A 69 -3.62 18.77 -1.64
N GLU A 70 -2.98 19.90 -1.94
CA GLU A 70 -3.66 21.20 -1.92
C GLU A 70 -4.78 21.26 -2.96
N PHE A 71 -4.47 20.89 -4.20
CA PHE A 71 -5.48 20.77 -5.26
C PHE A 71 -6.59 19.77 -4.90
N ASN A 72 -6.26 18.66 -4.26
CA ASN A 72 -7.28 17.71 -3.79
C ASN A 72 -8.22 18.38 -2.78
N ARG A 73 -7.68 19.11 -1.79
CA ARG A 73 -8.50 19.81 -0.78
C ARG A 73 -9.36 20.90 -1.40
N GLU A 74 -8.83 21.66 -2.36
CA GLU A 74 -9.59 22.65 -3.13
C GLU A 74 -10.77 22.02 -3.89
N SER A 75 -10.61 20.78 -4.37
CA SER A 75 -11.69 20.02 -5.00
C SER A 75 -12.72 19.43 -4.00
N GLY A 76 -12.55 19.70 -2.70
CA GLY A 76 -13.43 19.23 -1.62
C GLY A 76 -13.04 17.86 -1.03
N TRP A 77 -11.89 17.30 -1.41
CA TRP A 77 -11.41 16.04 -0.82
C TRP A 77 -11.07 16.22 0.66
N ALA A 78 -11.62 15.34 1.50
CA ALA A 78 -11.27 15.25 2.92
C ALA A 78 -10.54 13.95 3.25
N ARG A 79 -10.97 12.83 2.66
CA ARG A 79 -10.35 11.51 2.83
C ARG A 79 -10.72 10.57 1.70
N SER A 80 -10.00 9.47 1.59
CA SER A 80 -10.32 8.35 0.73
C SER A 80 -10.66 7.10 1.53
N ARG A 81 -11.34 6.13 0.90
CA ARG A 81 -11.47 4.77 1.42
C ARG A 81 -11.42 3.76 0.28
N TRP A 82 -11.05 2.53 0.60
CA TRP A 82 -11.29 1.39 -0.28
C TRP A 82 -12.79 1.06 -0.27
N ASP A 83 -13.37 0.90 -1.46
CA ASP A 83 -14.74 0.42 -1.64
C ASP A 83 -14.73 -1.07 -2.01
N ASN A 84 -13.72 -1.48 -2.78
CA ASN A 84 -13.46 -2.87 -3.13
C ASN A 84 -11.94 -3.12 -3.17
N VAL A 85 -11.53 -4.32 -2.77
CA VAL A 85 -10.15 -4.82 -2.88
C VAL A 85 -10.24 -6.26 -3.37
N ALA A 86 -9.70 -6.54 -4.56
CA ALA A 86 -9.72 -7.85 -5.19
C ALA A 86 -8.29 -8.36 -5.38
N THR A 87 -8.05 -9.62 -5.02
CA THR A 87 -6.77 -10.28 -5.24
C THR A 87 -6.75 -10.96 -6.60
N TYR A 88 -5.76 -10.62 -7.44
CA TYR A 88 -5.63 -11.18 -8.78
C TYR A 88 -4.52 -12.22 -8.89
N LEU A 89 -3.43 -12.03 -8.15
CA LEU A 89 -2.30 -12.96 -8.15
C LEU A 89 -1.64 -12.94 -6.78
N VAL A 90 -1.35 -14.13 -6.25
CA VAL A 90 -0.59 -14.34 -5.02
C VAL A 90 0.60 -15.25 -5.33
N SER A 91 1.75 -14.87 -4.83
CA SER A 91 2.96 -15.68 -4.74
C SER A 91 3.66 -15.36 -3.43
N ASP A 92 4.64 -16.17 -3.04
CA ASP A 92 5.41 -15.99 -1.81
C ASP A 92 6.14 -14.62 -1.75
N GLU A 93 6.46 -14.04 -2.91
CA GLU A 93 7.24 -12.79 -3.00
C GLU A 93 6.42 -11.57 -3.44
N LYS A 94 5.23 -11.78 -4.03
CA LYS A 94 4.45 -10.69 -4.64
C LYS A 94 2.96 -11.00 -4.69
N VAL A 95 2.18 -9.97 -4.39
CA VAL A 95 0.73 -9.96 -4.56
C VAL A 95 0.33 -8.82 -5.49
N ASN A 96 -0.59 -9.08 -6.42
CA ASN A 96 -1.23 -8.05 -7.24
C ASN A 96 -2.69 -7.89 -6.79
N LEU A 97 -3.03 -6.69 -6.34
CA LEU A 97 -4.35 -6.32 -5.86
C LEU A 97 -4.97 -5.28 -6.81
N GLY A 98 -6.25 -5.45 -7.14
CA GLY A 98 -7.09 -4.39 -7.71
C GLY A 98 -7.84 -3.67 -6.61
N VAL A 99 -7.96 -2.35 -6.72
CA VAL A 99 -8.73 -1.54 -5.77
C VAL A 99 -9.67 -0.61 -6.48
N ASP A 100 -10.88 -0.49 -5.94
CA ASP A 100 -11.76 0.64 -6.19
C ASP A 100 -11.71 1.54 -4.96
N PHE A 101 -11.54 2.84 -5.18
CA PHE A 101 -11.46 3.80 -4.09
C PHE A 101 -12.36 5.00 -4.33
N LEU A 102 -12.93 5.49 -3.23
CA LEU A 102 -13.76 6.69 -3.23
C LEU A 102 -12.98 7.83 -2.58
N ARG A 103 -13.14 9.02 -3.16
CA ARG A 103 -12.73 10.29 -2.56
C ARG A 103 -13.96 10.93 -1.94
N LEU A 104 -13.91 11.15 -0.64
CA LEU A 104 -15.01 11.65 0.15
C LEU A 104 -14.73 13.08 0.60
N ASN A 105 -15.74 13.93 0.55
CA ASN A 105 -15.72 15.23 1.20
C ASN A 105 -16.05 15.14 2.70
N THR A 106 -16.13 16.29 3.38
CA THR A 106 -16.44 16.36 4.82
C THR A 106 -17.85 15.87 5.16
N ALA A 107 -18.77 15.85 4.21
CA ALA A 107 -20.10 15.26 4.35
C ALA A 107 -20.12 13.74 4.06
N GLY A 108 -18.97 13.14 3.72
CA GLY A 108 -18.86 11.72 3.42
C GLY A 108 -19.43 11.31 2.06
N ARG A 109 -19.56 12.26 1.13
CA ARG A 109 -20.03 12.04 -0.25
C ARG A 109 -18.87 12.09 -1.23
#